data_AF-A0A6A5DPM9-F1
#
_entry.id   AF-A0A6A5DPM9-F1
#
_cell.length_a   1.000
_cell.length_b   1.000
_cell.length_c   1.000
_cell.angle_alpha   90.00
_cell.angle_beta   90.00
_cell.angle_gamma   90.00
#
_symmetry.space_group_name_H-M   'P 1'
#
loop_
_entity.id
_entity.type
_entity.pdbx_description
1 polymer ?
#
loop_
_entity_poly.entity_id
_entity_poly.type
_entity_poly.pdbx_seq_one_letter_code
_entity_poly.pdbx_strand_id
1 'polypeptide(L)'
;MGQQRNPQWQLHRKGRLTASNFGVVLLSRRLYIPCPSLMKRVLVGHNLDGVIAVNWGVMNEPEGVKAFEQAYQMEVLDSGLFVSESGVLGASLDGLVEPSALLEVKCPHSQSVLFFGETMDQCSHRVSCQYLFNWQGS
;
A
#
# COMPACT_ATOMS: atom_id res chain seq x y z
N MET A 1 -11.84 -4.10 -9.80
CA MET A 1 -11.83 -4.98 -8.61
C MET A 1 -11.64 -4.10 -7.40
N GLY A 2 -12.51 -4.18 -6.38
CA GLY A 2 -12.42 -3.30 -5.20
C GLY A 2 -11.20 -3.58 -4.31
N GLN A 3 -11.11 -2.86 -3.19
CA GLN A 3 -9.99 -2.88 -2.25
C GLN A 3 -10.10 -3.98 -1.15
N GLN A 4 -9.41 -3.78 -0.02
CA GLN A 4 -9.22 -4.75 1.08
C GLN A 4 -10.51 -5.41 1.63
N ARG A 5 -11.65 -4.72 1.56
CA ARG A 5 -12.95 -5.24 2.03
C ARG A 5 -13.57 -6.28 1.10
N ASN A 6 -13.05 -6.43 -0.13
CA ASN A 6 -13.53 -7.43 -1.07
C ASN A 6 -12.81 -8.77 -0.84
N PRO A 7 -13.52 -9.89 -0.56
CA PRO A 7 -12.89 -11.20 -0.40
C PRO A 7 -12.16 -11.66 -1.67
N GLN A 8 -12.61 -11.25 -2.87
CA GLN A 8 -11.90 -11.54 -4.11
C GLN A 8 -10.53 -10.86 -4.14
N TRP A 9 -10.39 -9.65 -3.59
CA TRP A 9 -9.10 -8.96 -3.51
C TRP A 9 -8.10 -9.76 -2.66
N GLN A 10 -8.54 -10.36 -1.55
CA GLN A 10 -7.69 -11.21 -0.72
C GLN A 10 -7.26 -12.48 -1.46
N LEU A 11 -8.17 -13.10 -2.21
CA LEU A 11 -7.89 -14.26 -3.03
C LEU A 11 -6.86 -13.94 -4.12
N HIS A 12 -7.00 -12.79 -4.79
CA HIS A 12 -6.07 -12.36 -5.82
C HIS A 12 -4.69 -11.94 -5.25
N ARG A 13 -4.59 -11.56 -3.97
CA ARG A 13 -3.27 -11.31 -3.34
C ARG A 13 -2.57 -12.60 -2.90
N LYS A 14 -3.32 -13.68 -2.66
CA LYS A 14 -2.75 -14.96 -2.22
C LYS A 14 -1.83 -15.55 -3.29
N GLY A 15 -0.64 -15.99 -2.87
CA GLY A 15 0.37 -16.54 -3.76
C GLY A 15 1.16 -15.51 -4.58
N ARG A 16 0.94 -14.21 -4.39
CA ARG A 16 1.67 -13.12 -5.08
C ARG A 16 2.59 -12.37 -4.13
N LEU A 17 3.72 -11.90 -4.66
CA LEU A 17 4.61 -10.98 -3.95
C LEU A 17 4.04 -9.57 -4.06
N THR A 18 3.53 -9.05 -2.93
CA THR A 18 2.98 -7.70 -2.88
C THR A 18 4.03 -6.67 -2.48
N ALA A 19 3.88 -5.41 -2.91
CA ALA A 19 4.79 -4.32 -2.56
C ALA A 19 5.13 -4.27 -1.05
N SER A 20 4.13 -4.41 -0.19
CA SER A 20 4.28 -4.45 1.28
C SER A 20 5.15 -5.60 1.82
N ASN A 21 5.31 -6.69 1.08
CA ASN A 21 6.13 -7.84 1.45
C ASN A 21 7.49 -7.85 0.73
N PHE A 22 7.66 -7.02 -0.30
CA PHE A 22 8.86 -7.04 -1.15
C PHE A 22 10.13 -6.65 -0.40
N GLY A 23 10.03 -5.78 0.63
CA GLY A 23 11.16 -5.46 1.50
C GLY A 23 11.76 -6.69 2.19
N VAL A 24 10.93 -7.65 2.62
CA VAL A 24 11.39 -8.90 3.23
C VAL A 24 12.07 -9.80 2.20
N VAL A 25 11.60 -9.81 0.96
CA VAL A 25 12.22 -10.55 -0.16
C VAL A 25 13.64 -10.05 -0.40
N LEU A 26 13.82 -8.72 -0.48
CA LEU A 26 15.12 -8.09 -0.69
C LEU A 26 16.12 -8.44 0.44
N LEU A 27 15.66 -8.43 1.69
CA LEU A 27 16.47 -8.82 2.84
C LEU A 27 16.83 -10.32 2.82
N SER A 28 15.89 -11.17 2.44
CA SER A 28 16.09 -12.63 2.37
C SER A 28 17.14 -13.01 1.32
N ARG A 29 17.19 -12.29 0.19
CA ARG A 29 18.23 -12.49 -0.85
C ARG A 29 19.63 -12.24 -0.31
N ARG A 30 19.80 -11.23 0.56
CA ARG A 30 21.09 -10.92 1.19
C ARG A 30 21.59 -12.05 2.09
N LEU A 31 20.66 -12.83 2.66
CA LEU A 31 20.95 -13.91 3.60
C LEU A 31 20.93 -15.31 2.95
N TYR A 32 20.58 -15.42 1.65
CA TYR A 32 20.43 -16.69 0.90
C TYR A 32 19.50 -17.74 1.57
N ILE A 33 18.58 -17.32 2.45
CA ILE A 33 17.67 -18.21 3.17
C ILE A 33 16.23 -17.78 2.87
N PRO A 34 15.38 -18.65 2.29
CA PRO A 34 13.96 -18.38 2.16
C PRO A 34 13.33 -18.27 3.54
N CYS A 35 12.83 -17.09 3.91
CA CYS A 35 12.26 -16.87 5.23
C CYS A 35 10.92 -17.64 5.35
N PRO A 36 10.80 -18.67 6.22
CA PRO A 36 9.57 -19.49 6.31
C PRO A 36 8.34 -18.66 6.69
N SER A 37 8.53 -17.59 7.45
CA SER A 37 7.47 -16.65 7.81
C SER A 37 6.96 -15.85 6.60
N LEU A 38 7.83 -15.49 5.65
CA LEU A 38 7.45 -14.87 4.38
C LEU A 38 6.65 -15.85 3.52
N MET A 39 7.12 -17.09 3.39
CA MET A 39 6.41 -18.13 2.63
C MET A 39 5.03 -18.39 3.21
N LYS A 40 4.91 -18.50 4.54
CA LYS A 40 3.62 -18.63 5.21
C LYS A 40 2.70 -17.43 4.92
N ARG A 41 3.23 -16.20 4.99
CA ARG A 41 2.48 -14.97 4.72
C ARG A 41 1.96 -14.90 3.28
N VAL A 42 2.79 -15.30 2.30
CA VAL A 42 2.43 -15.26 0.87
C VAL A 42 1.45 -16.39 0.49
N LEU A 43 1.68 -17.61 0.98
CA LEU A 43 0.93 -18.80 0.55
C LEU A 43 -0.34 -19.03 1.35
N VAL A 44 -0.30 -18.83 2.67
CA VAL A 44 -1.43 -19.11 3.57
C VAL A 44 -2.25 -17.85 3.82
N GLY A 45 -1.61 -16.69 3.76
CA GLY A 45 -2.16 -15.43 4.23
C GLY A 45 -1.80 -15.19 5.69
N HIS A 46 -2.05 -13.97 6.15
CA HIS A 46 -1.77 -13.55 7.50
C HIS A 46 -3.02 -12.88 8.07
N ASN A 47 -3.49 -13.36 9.22
CA ASN A 47 -4.58 -12.71 9.93
C ASN A 47 -4.04 -11.46 10.66
N LEU A 48 -4.37 -10.26 10.16
CA LEU A 48 -4.04 -8.97 10.77
C LEU A 48 -5.13 -8.49 11.74
N ASP A 49 -6.23 -9.24 11.90
CA ASP A 49 -7.36 -8.88 12.73
C ASP A 49 -6.89 -8.78 14.19
N GLY A 50 -6.98 -7.57 14.74
CA GLY A 50 -6.53 -7.26 16.10
C GLY A 50 -5.18 -6.52 16.19
N VAL A 51 -4.48 -6.33 15.07
CA VAL A 51 -3.30 -5.44 15.05
C VAL A 51 -3.80 -3.99 15.07
N ILE A 52 -3.63 -3.31 16.21
CA ILE A 52 -4.13 -1.95 16.44
C ILE A 52 -3.67 -0.99 15.32
N ALA A 53 -2.40 -1.07 14.91
CA ALA A 53 -1.87 -0.23 13.85
C ALA A 53 -2.53 -0.46 12.48
N VAL A 54 -2.93 -1.70 12.17
CA VAL A 54 -3.63 -2.03 10.92
C VAL A 54 -5.06 -1.50 10.98
N ASN A 55 -5.76 -1.73 12.08
CA ASN A 55 -7.12 -1.19 12.28
C ASN A 55 -7.13 0.34 12.23
N TRP A 56 -6.11 0.99 12.82
CA TRP A 56 -5.91 2.42 12.73
C TRP A 56 -5.74 2.88 11.28
N GLY A 57 -4.89 2.21 10.50
CA GLY A 57 -4.74 2.44 9.07
C GLY A 57 -6.07 2.41 8.33
N VAL A 58 -6.79 1.29 8.46
CA VAL A 58 -8.09 1.07 7.78
C VAL A 58 -9.15 2.10 8.15
N MET A 59 -9.14 2.62 9.38
CA MET A 59 -10.10 3.63 9.82
C MET A 59 -9.76 5.04 9.31
N ASN A 60 -8.48 5.40 9.23
CA ASN A 60 -8.03 6.76 8.93
C ASN A 60 -7.67 6.98 7.45
N GLU A 61 -7.47 5.91 6.67
CA GLU A 61 -7.14 6.00 5.25
C GLU A 61 -8.17 6.83 4.44
N PRO A 62 -9.50 6.67 4.61
CA PRO A 62 -10.47 7.53 3.92
C PRO A 62 -10.39 9.01 4.31
N GLU A 63 -9.98 9.31 5.54
CA GLU A 63 -9.75 10.70 5.96
C GLU A 63 -8.48 11.26 5.32
N GLY A 64 -7.44 10.43 5.14
CA GLY A 64 -6.23 10.79 4.42
C GLY A 64 -6.46 11.12 2.95
N VAL A 65 -7.24 10.29 2.26
CA VAL A 65 -7.65 10.55 0.87
C VAL A 65 -8.40 11.88 0.77
N LYS A 66 -9.41 12.10 1.62
CA LYS A 66 -10.17 13.37 1.65
C LYS A 66 -9.28 14.59 1.94
N ALA A 67 -8.35 14.46 2.88
CA ALA A 67 -7.41 15.53 3.21
C ALA A 67 -6.52 15.87 2.01
N PHE A 68 -6.08 14.85 1.26
CA PHE A 68 -5.36 15.04 0.02
C PHE A 68 -6.22 15.76 -1.04
N GLU A 69 -7.43 15.27 -1.32
CA GLU A 69 -8.33 15.87 -2.32
C GLU A 69 -8.61 17.35 -2.02
N GLN A 70 -8.81 17.69 -0.75
CA GLN A 70 -9.04 19.07 -0.29
C GLN A 70 -7.79 19.96 -0.42
N ALA A 71 -6.62 19.44 -0.08
CA ALA A 71 -5.38 20.21 -0.10
C ALA A 71 -4.92 20.52 -1.53
N TYR A 72 -5.08 19.57 -2.45
CA TYR A 72 -4.55 19.68 -3.81
C TYR A 72 -5.62 19.95 -4.87
N GLN A 73 -6.91 19.93 -4.49
CA GLN A 73 -8.04 20.08 -5.41
C GLN A 73 -7.99 19.09 -6.58
N MET A 74 -7.48 17.89 -6.32
CA MET A 74 -7.40 16.79 -7.28
C MET A 74 -8.38 15.68 -6.87
N GLU A 75 -9.02 15.05 -7.85
CA GLU A 75 -9.90 13.91 -7.60
C GLU A 75 -9.07 12.63 -7.49
N VAL A 76 -9.36 11.83 -6.46
CA VAL A 76 -8.75 10.50 -6.28
C VAL A 76 -9.73 9.44 -6.75
N LEU A 77 -9.34 8.70 -7.78
CA LEU A 77 -10.10 7.56 -8.29
C LEU A 77 -9.78 6.30 -7.48
N ASP A 78 -10.84 5.55 -7.20
CA ASP A 78 -10.74 4.29 -6.47
C ASP A 78 -9.91 3.27 -7.26
N SER A 79 -8.98 2.61 -6.58
CA SER A 79 -8.01 1.71 -7.22
C SER A 79 -8.31 0.24 -6.95
N GLY A 80 -7.66 -0.63 -7.72
CA GLY A 80 -7.72 -2.08 -7.54
C GLY A 80 -6.36 -2.72 -7.31
N LEU A 81 -6.32 -4.05 -7.40
CA LEU A 81 -5.06 -4.79 -7.42
C LEU A 81 -4.45 -4.73 -8.83
N PHE A 82 -3.30 -4.09 -8.94
CA PHE A 82 -2.42 -4.14 -10.10
C PHE A 82 -1.57 -5.40 -10.03
N VAL A 83 -1.45 -6.10 -11.16
CA VAL A 83 -0.69 -7.34 -11.28
C VAL A 83 0.27 -7.19 -12.45
N SER A 84 1.54 -7.58 -12.26
CA SER A 84 2.53 -7.57 -13.34
C SER A 84 2.16 -8.59 -14.41
N GLU A 85 2.67 -8.41 -15.64
CA GLU A 85 2.44 -9.36 -16.74
C GLU A 85 2.87 -10.79 -16.39
N SER A 86 3.94 -10.93 -15.61
CA SER A 86 4.41 -12.24 -15.11
C SER A 86 3.45 -12.91 -14.11
N GLY A 87 2.46 -12.18 -13.59
CA GLY A 87 1.50 -12.66 -12.59
C GLY A 87 2.06 -12.81 -11.17
N VAL A 88 3.38 -12.64 -10.99
CA VAL A 88 4.10 -12.88 -9.72
C VAL A 88 4.02 -11.68 -8.79
N LEU A 89 4.11 -10.47 -9.33
CA LEU A 89 4.10 -9.23 -8.55
C LEU A 89 2.70 -8.62 -8.55
N GLY A 90 2.33 -8.00 -7.43
CA GLY A 90 1.13 -7.19 -7.36
C GLY A 90 1.25 -6.01 -6.42
N ALA A 91 0.51 -4.95 -6.69
CA ALA A 91 0.40 -3.78 -5.84
C ALA A 91 -1.07 -3.39 -5.71
N SER A 92 -1.50 -3.07 -4.50
CA SER A 92 -2.78 -2.40 -4.27
C SER A 92 -2.42 -0.97 -3.96
N LEU A 93 -2.99 -0.02 -4.70
CA LEU A 93 -2.82 1.40 -4.43
C LEU A 93 -4.04 1.89 -3.67
N ASP A 94 -3.88 2.96 -2.88
CA ASP A 94 -5.01 3.53 -2.15
C ASP A 94 -5.84 4.45 -3.05
N GLY A 95 -5.22 5.02 -4.08
CA GLY A 95 -5.90 5.79 -5.11
C GLY A 95 -5.08 6.05 -6.36
N LEU A 96 -5.78 6.42 -7.43
CA LEU A 96 -5.20 6.92 -8.68
C LEU A 96 -5.54 8.39 -8.84
N VAL A 97 -4.57 9.19 -9.26
CA VAL A 97 -4.77 10.62 -9.52
C VAL A 97 -4.35 10.93 -10.95
N GLU A 98 -5.29 11.45 -11.72
CA GLU A 98 -5.06 11.84 -13.11
C GLU A 98 -4.02 12.99 -13.19
N PRO A 99 -3.15 13.03 -14.21
CA PRO A 99 -3.14 12.14 -15.38
C PRO A 99 -2.28 10.86 -15.24
N SER A 100 -1.42 10.73 -14.22
CA SER A 100 -0.46 9.61 -14.12
C SER A 100 0.17 9.44 -12.73
N ALA A 101 -0.52 9.86 -11.67
CA ALA A 101 -0.02 9.80 -10.29
C ALA A 101 -0.69 8.68 -9.50
N LEU A 102 0.08 8.05 -8.61
CA LEU A 102 -0.40 7.01 -7.71
C LEU A 102 -0.39 7.57 -6.29
N LEU A 103 -1.47 7.32 -5.55
CA LEU A 103 -1.62 7.72 -4.16
C LEU A 103 -1.46 6.50 -3.25
N GLU A 104 -0.51 6.60 -2.32
CA GLU A 104 -0.36 5.71 -1.17
C GLU A 104 -0.52 6.52 0.12
N VAL A 105 -1.56 6.24 0.90
CA VAL A 105 -1.86 6.91 2.16
C VAL A 105 -1.35 6.04 3.31
N LYS A 106 -0.50 6.63 4.16
CA LYS A 106 -0.02 5.98 5.38
C LYS A 106 -0.53 6.72 6.61
N CYS A 107 -1.23 5.98 7.45
CA CYS A 107 -1.70 6.45 8.76
C CYS A 107 -0.90 5.73 9.86
N PRO A 108 0.27 6.23 10.29
CA PRO A 108 1.03 5.61 11.37
C PRO A 108 0.30 5.78 12.72
N HIS A 109 0.21 4.69 13.49
CA HIS A 109 -0.41 4.72 14.83
C HIS A 109 0.48 5.42 15.90
N SER A 110 1.79 5.49 15.68
CA SER A 110 2.76 6.18 16.54
C SER A 110 3.59 7.18 15.73
N GLN A 111 3.99 8.31 16.33
CA GLN A 111 4.64 9.49 15.71
C GLN A 111 6.00 9.25 14.99
N SER A 112 6.40 8.02 14.67
CA SER A 112 7.65 7.71 14.00
C SER A 112 7.47 7.77 12.47
N VAL A 113 7.39 8.98 11.92
CA VAL A 113 7.43 9.20 10.46
C VAL A 113 8.85 8.93 9.97
N LEU A 114 9.08 7.77 9.36
CA LEU A 114 10.28 7.51 8.58
C LEU A 114 10.02 7.97 7.14
N PHE A 115 10.52 9.15 6.81
CA PHE A 115 10.55 9.69 5.45
C PHE A 115 11.39 8.75 4.57
N PHE A 116 10.73 7.96 3.72
CA PHE A 116 11.34 7.25 2.62
C PHE A 116 10.58 7.63 1.35
N GLY A 117 11.10 8.63 0.63
CA GLY A 117 10.51 9.22 -0.57
C GLY A 117 10.20 10.71 -0.32
N GLU A 118 10.53 11.57 -1.28
CA GLU A 118 10.33 13.02 -1.21
C GLU A 118 8.83 13.34 -1.07
N THR A 119 8.36 13.50 0.17
CA THR A 119 6.97 13.87 0.49
C THR A 119 6.88 15.37 0.69
N MET A 120 6.01 16.03 -0.07
CA MET A 120 5.63 17.42 0.19
C MET A 120 4.52 17.43 1.25
N ASP A 121 4.88 17.89 2.45
CA ASP A 121 4.02 18.02 3.61
C ASP A 121 2.87 19.01 3.37
N GLN A 122 1.64 18.49 3.28
CA GLN A 122 0.41 19.20 3.64
C GLN A 122 -0.75 18.21 3.81
N CYS A 123 -0.63 17.27 4.75
CA CYS A 123 -1.79 16.55 5.27
C CYS A 123 -1.80 16.68 6.80
N SER A 124 -2.94 17.13 7.33
CA SER A 124 -3.14 17.50 8.74
C SER A 124 -2.60 16.45 9.72
N HIS A 125 -1.60 16.83 10.54
CA HIS A 125 -1.02 16.29 11.79
C HIS A 125 -1.02 14.78 12.14
N ARG A 126 -1.68 13.87 11.41
CA ARG A 126 -1.79 12.43 11.74
C ARG A 126 -1.82 11.51 10.52
N VAL A 127 -1.82 12.04 9.30
CA VAL A 127 -1.82 11.25 8.07
C VAL A 127 -0.71 11.71 7.15
N SER A 128 0.14 10.77 6.74
CA SER A 128 1.19 10.99 5.73
C SER A 128 0.68 10.42 4.41
N CYS A 129 0.50 11.28 3.41
CA CYS A 129 0.21 10.83 2.05
C CYS A 129 1.52 10.81 1.27
N GLN A 130 1.87 9.66 0.72
CA GLN A 130 3.03 9.50 -0.14
C GLN A 130 2.58 9.57 -1.61
N TYR A 131 3.01 10.63 -2.28
CA TYR A 131 2.86 10.82 -3.72
C TYR A 131 4.04 10.18 -4.46
N LEU A 132 3.77 9.20 -5.31
CA LEU A 132 4.77 8.67 -6.24
C LEU A 132 4.51 9.27 -7.63
N PHE A 133 5.38 10.19 -8.04
CA PHE A 133 5.42 10.72 -9.40
C PHE A 133 6.12 9.75 -10.36
N ASN A 134 5.62 9.73 -11.60
CA ASN A 134 6.08 8.94 -12.76
C ASN A 134 5.65 7.47 -12.79
N TRP A 135 4.41 7.21 -13.20
CA TRP A 135 4.12 6.03 -14.03
C TRP A 135 4.21 6.44 -15.51
N GLN A 136 5.41 6.38 -16.09
CA GLN A 136 5.54 6.38 -17.54
C GLN A 136 5.28 4.95 -18.02
N GLY A 137 4.01 4.66 -18.32
CA GLY A 137 3.64 3.45 -19.01
C GLY A 137 4.24 3.45 -20.41
N SER A 138 5.13 2.49 -20.66
CA SER A 138 5.54 2.06 -21.99
C SER A 138 5.02 0.66 -22.24
#